data_AF-A0A2E7A124-F1
#
_entry.id   AF-A0A2E7A124-F1
#
_cell.length_a   1.000
_cell.length_b   1.000
_cell.length_c   1.000
_cell.angle_alpha   90.00
_cell.angle_beta   90.00
_cell.angle_gamma   90.00
#
_symmetry.space_group_name_H-M   'P 1'
#
loop_
_entity.id
_entity.type
_entity.pdbx_description
1 polymer ?
#
loop_
_entity_poly.entity_id
_entity_poly.type
_entity_poly.pdbx_seq_one_letter_code
_entity_poly.pdbx_strand_id
1 'polypeptide(L)'
;MSSSPDNTKNSSPWRLDAPPATLLLVPLKGDGPPDIQEILQGLADYTGQDLDVRSGEPPEPDMAWFCGCTIEGLESPLTVWCEPAGELAQHVEQVAGPGHDWLVALQAQLSGQDPLTCYINLVRLASSCMGSSPAMLDPGSGHWLERTWIDDVFMGDELEPPEDVLWRIDVVESETAPEAGRWIRTIGLLRCGRAELECMGVPAERTAEAVELIGNLAAMSLELDLPEAGDPIEIGPGMQVCLQPVQDLAGTLPDEVPGSMASRHTGDEQEEISAVMLDFSGHEQAHPAAVLEALSTGDLAMFRTLRRTRQDTLRAQASWDDLLKACRRLLEGGVEHSCLVQVPFEQVDSDEELREHLWMRIVSIDDKGVEAELVHEPRLVQGIEPGWRTMVTLEEVSGWILDGPHGTADPGDPGSLDPYLEED
;
A
#
# COMPACT_ATOMS: atom_id res chain seq x y z
N MET A 1 33.50 18.68 -36.39
CA MET A 1 32.44 17.68 -36.23
C MET A 1 32.45 17.30 -34.76
N SER A 2 31.61 17.98 -34.00
CA SER A 2 31.45 17.75 -32.56
C SER A 2 30.36 16.70 -32.43
N SER A 3 30.69 15.55 -31.87
CA SER A 3 29.73 14.52 -31.47
C SER A 3 28.95 15.05 -30.26
N SER A 4 27.64 15.22 -30.43
CA SER A 4 26.72 15.44 -29.32
C SER A 4 26.75 14.21 -28.40
N PRO A 5 26.74 14.37 -27.07
CA PRO A 5 26.46 13.26 -26.17
C PRO A 5 24.99 12.86 -26.36
N ASP A 6 24.79 11.56 -26.62
CA ASP A 6 23.49 10.93 -26.65
C ASP A 6 22.92 11.03 -25.22
N ASN A 7 21.88 11.85 -25.06
CA ASN A 7 21.20 12.06 -23.78
C ASN A 7 19.97 11.15 -23.75
N THR A 8 20.20 9.84 -23.88
CA THR A 8 19.21 8.85 -23.48
C THR A 8 19.26 8.79 -21.96
N LYS A 9 18.33 9.49 -21.29
CA LYS A 9 18.07 9.26 -19.87
C LYS A 9 17.82 7.76 -19.69
N ASN A 10 18.74 7.04 -19.05
CA ASN A 10 18.47 5.68 -18.57
C ASN A 10 17.26 5.79 -17.63
N SER A 11 16.11 5.24 -18.01
CA SER A 11 15.07 4.92 -17.04
C SER A 11 15.67 3.93 -16.04
N SER A 12 15.38 4.11 -14.74
CA SER A 12 15.78 3.16 -13.69
C SER A 12 15.42 1.73 -14.13
N PRO A 13 16.26 0.71 -13.90
CA PRO A 13 15.98 -0.67 -14.32
C PRO A 13 14.71 -1.24 -13.67
N TRP A 14 14.20 -0.56 -12.65
CA TRP A 14 12.99 -0.92 -11.91
C TRP A 14 11.73 -0.17 -12.39
N ARG A 15 11.83 0.59 -13.48
CA ARG A 15 10.70 1.28 -14.10
C ARG A 15 10.29 0.61 -15.40
N LEU A 16 8.97 0.52 -15.59
CA LEU A 16 8.39 0.13 -16.88
C LEU A 16 8.02 1.39 -17.66
N ASP A 17 8.53 1.51 -18.88
CA ASP A 17 8.17 2.62 -19.78
C ASP A 17 6.69 2.57 -20.22
N ALA A 18 6.13 1.37 -20.29
CA ALA A 18 4.73 1.12 -20.64
C ALA A 18 4.10 0.11 -19.66
N PRO A 19 3.62 0.57 -18.48
CA PRO A 19 2.97 -0.32 -17.53
C PRO A 19 1.71 -0.96 -18.12
N PRO A 20 1.38 -2.21 -17.73
CA PRO A 20 0.12 -2.82 -18.07
C PRO A 20 -1.06 -1.97 -17.56
N ALA A 21 -2.18 -2.02 -18.28
CA ALA A 21 -3.38 -1.31 -17.87
C ALA A 21 -3.98 -1.93 -16.60
N THR A 22 -4.51 -1.08 -15.73
CA THR A 22 -5.31 -1.51 -14.59
C THR A 22 -6.73 -1.84 -15.04
N LEU A 23 -7.29 -2.91 -14.48
CA LEU A 23 -8.64 -3.39 -14.73
C LEU A 23 -9.43 -3.36 -13.41
N LEU A 24 -10.67 -2.88 -13.47
CA LEU A 24 -11.66 -3.04 -12.41
C LEU A 24 -12.87 -3.76 -12.99
N LEU A 25 -13.37 -4.77 -12.27
CA LEU A 25 -14.53 -5.57 -12.65
C LEU A 25 -15.66 -5.32 -11.66
N VAL A 26 -16.80 -4.83 -12.15
CA VAL A 26 -17.95 -4.47 -11.32
C VAL A 26 -19.12 -5.41 -11.61
N PRO A 27 -19.49 -6.30 -10.67
CA PRO A 27 -20.64 -7.17 -10.81
C PRO A 27 -21.95 -6.38 -10.74
N LEU A 28 -22.83 -6.58 -11.73
CA LEU A 28 -24.14 -5.95 -11.80
C LEU A 28 -25.25 -6.99 -11.84
N LYS A 29 -26.32 -6.67 -11.12
CA LYS A 29 -27.50 -7.51 -11.04
C LYS A 29 -28.41 -7.31 -12.25
N GLY A 30 -28.86 -8.39 -12.88
CA GLY A 30 -29.84 -8.31 -13.95
C GLY A 30 -30.02 -9.60 -14.74
N ASP A 31 -31.19 -9.76 -15.35
CA ASP A 31 -31.53 -10.90 -16.21
C ASP A 31 -30.87 -10.83 -17.61
N GLY A 32 -30.12 -9.76 -17.88
CA GLY A 32 -29.45 -9.47 -19.15
C GLY A 32 -28.37 -8.40 -18.97
N PRO A 33 -27.57 -8.13 -20.01
CA PRO A 33 -26.46 -7.19 -19.89
C PRO A 33 -26.99 -5.77 -19.59
N PRO A 34 -26.30 -5.00 -18.73
CA PRO A 34 -26.60 -3.59 -18.50
C PRO A 34 -26.58 -2.79 -19.80
N ASP A 35 -27.40 -1.73 -19.88
CA ASP A 35 -27.42 -0.85 -21.04
C ASP A 35 -26.16 0.04 -21.06
N ILE A 36 -25.41 -0.02 -22.15
CA ILE A 36 -24.23 0.81 -22.37
C ILE A 36 -24.55 2.31 -22.25
N GLN A 37 -25.74 2.75 -22.67
CA GLN A 37 -26.12 4.17 -22.58
C GLN A 37 -26.30 4.62 -21.14
N GLU A 38 -26.82 3.76 -20.25
CA GLU A 38 -26.96 4.06 -18.82
C GLU A 38 -25.57 4.17 -18.17
N ILE A 39 -24.64 3.27 -18.51
CA ILE A 39 -23.26 3.33 -18.02
C ILE A 39 -22.57 4.62 -18.51
N LEU A 40 -22.62 4.91 -19.81
CA LEU A 40 -22.00 6.11 -20.37
C LEU A 40 -22.59 7.40 -19.80
N GLN A 41 -23.91 7.44 -19.56
CA GLN A 41 -24.56 8.58 -18.92
C GLN A 41 -24.09 8.74 -17.47
N GLY A 42 -23.97 7.64 -16.71
CA GLY A 42 -23.45 7.69 -15.34
C GLY A 42 -22.00 8.20 -15.27
N LEU A 43 -21.15 7.79 -16.22
CA LEU A 43 -19.78 8.33 -16.35
C LEU A 43 -19.79 9.83 -16.69
N ALA A 44 -20.63 10.25 -17.62
CA ALA A 44 -20.77 11.66 -18.02
C ALA A 44 -21.29 12.53 -16.85
N ASP A 45 -22.30 12.04 -16.12
CA ASP A 45 -22.90 12.75 -14.98
C ASP A 45 -21.89 12.92 -13.84
N TYR A 46 -21.12 11.88 -13.52
CA TYR A 46 -20.10 11.94 -12.48
C TYR A 46 -18.95 12.90 -12.84
N THR A 47 -18.47 12.82 -14.07
CA THR A 47 -17.36 13.66 -14.56
C THR A 47 -17.80 15.09 -14.87
N GLY A 48 -19.10 15.32 -15.11
CA GLY A 48 -19.62 16.58 -15.61
C GLY A 48 -19.22 16.87 -17.07
N GLN A 49 -18.88 15.85 -17.85
CA GLN A 49 -18.27 15.97 -19.19
C GLN A 49 -19.15 15.34 -20.28
N ASP A 50 -19.09 15.93 -21.47
CA ASP A 50 -19.53 15.26 -22.70
C ASP A 50 -18.44 14.30 -23.18
N LEU A 51 -18.68 13.00 -23.13
CA LEU A 51 -17.68 11.97 -23.45
C LEU A 51 -17.46 11.81 -24.96
N ASP A 52 -16.20 11.81 -25.44
CA ASP A 52 -15.83 11.36 -26.80
C ASP A 52 -15.84 9.83 -26.84
N VAL A 53 -17.00 9.25 -27.16
CA VAL A 53 -17.22 7.80 -27.18
C VAL A 53 -16.90 7.21 -28.55
N ARG A 54 -16.05 6.18 -28.55
CA ARG A 54 -15.72 5.35 -29.71
C ARG A 54 -16.22 3.94 -29.46
N SER A 55 -17.36 3.61 -30.05
CA SER A 55 -17.89 2.25 -30.04
C SER A 55 -17.26 1.43 -31.17
N GLY A 56 -16.97 0.17 -30.89
CA GLY A 56 -16.49 -0.81 -31.86
C GLY A 56 -17.36 -2.06 -31.84
N GLU A 57 -17.08 -3.00 -32.76
CA GLU A 57 -17.57 -4.37 -32.57
C GLU A 57 -16.82 -4.99 -31.37
N PRO A 58 -17.50 -5.75 -30.49
CA PRO A 58 -16.84 -6.41 -29.38
C PRO A 58 -15.71 -7.31 -29.91
N PRO A 59 -14.49 -7.22 -29.33
CA PRO A 59 -13.36 -8.02 -29.79
C PRO A 59 -13.56 -9.51 -29.53
N GLU A 60 -14.34 -9.86 -28.50
CA GLU A 60 -14.63 -11.24 -28.12
C GLU A 60 -16.13 -11.58 -28.28
N PRO A 61 -16.48 -12.83 -28.63
CA PRO A 61 -17.86 -13.20 -28.97
C PRO A 61 -18.86 -13.17 -27.82
N ASP A 62 -18.36 -13.25 -26.59
CA ASP A 62 -19.10 -13.29 -25.33
C ASP A 62 -19.28 -11.90 -24.70
N MET A 63 -18.53 -10.89 -25.15
CA MET A 63 -18.75 -9.50 -24.78
C MET A 63 -20.07 -8.98 -25.36
N ALA A 64 -20.95 -8.49 -24.48
CA ALA A 64 -22.23 -7.91 -24.87
C ALA A 64 -22.07 -6.58 -25.62
N TRP A 65 -21.13 -5.74 -25.17
CA TRP A 65 -20.79 -4.47 -25.79
C TRP A 65 -19.40 -4.00 -25.35
N PHE A 66 -18.81 -3.10 -26.14
CA PHE A 66 -17.47 -2.54 -25.93
C PHE A 66 -17.41 -1.09 -26.41
N CYS A 67 -16.74 -0.22 -25.65
CA CYS A 67 -16.43 1.14 -26.08
C CYS A 67 -15.14 1.66 -25.44
N GLY A 68 -14.52 2.63 -26.11
CA GLY A 68 -13.51 3.50 -25.51
C GLY A 68 -14.05 4.91 -25.35
N CYS A 69 -13.67 5.60 -24.28
CA CYS A 69 -13.96 7.01 -24.09
C CYS A 69 -12.75 7.75 -23.52
N THR A 70 -12.70 9.06 -23.74
CA THR A 70 -11.68 9.92 -23.13
C THR A 70 -12.34 10.70 -22.00
N ILE A 71 -11.70 10.70 -20.83
CA ILE A 71 -12.14 11.44 -19.64
C ILE A 71 -11.04 12.43 -19.28
N GLU A 72 -11.39 13.71 -19.16
CA GLU A 72 -10.44 14.72 -18.69
C GLU A 72 -9.98 14.37 -17.27
N GLY A 73 -8.66 14.30 -17.08
CA GLY A 73 -8.03 13.88 -15.82
C GLY A 73 -7.45 12.46 -15.85
N LEU A 74 -7.84 11.61 -16.81
CA LEU A 74 -7.14 10.35 -17.07
C LEU A 74 -6.06 10.54 -18.13
N GLU A 75 -4.85 10.04 -17.87
CA GLU A 75 -3.72 10.14 -18.82
C GLU A 75 -3.91 9.25 -20.06
N SER A 76 -4.65 8.17 -19.93
CA SER A 76 -5.00 7.23 -21.01
C SER A 76 -6.51 7.17 -21.22
N PRO A 77 -6.98 6.90 -22.46
CA PRO A 77 -8.39 6.59 -22.71
C PRO A 77 -8.90 5.45 -21.82
N LEU A 78 -10.13 5.57 -21.35
CA LEU A 78 -10.82 4.54 -20.59
C LEU A 78 -11.49 3.58 -21.57
N THR A 79 -11.20 2.29 -21.42
CA THR A 79 -11.91 1.22 -22.12
C THR A 79 -12.97 0.64 -21.20
N VAL A 80 -14.20 0.48 -21.69
CA VAL A 80 -15.33 -0.06 -20.93
C VAL A 80 -16.05 -1.12 -21.75
N TRP A 81 -16.31 -2.27 -21.15
CA TRP A 81 -17.07 -3.34 -21.78
C TRP A 81 -17.93 -4.09 -20.77
N CYS A 82 -18.82 -4.93 -21.28
CA CYS A 82 -19.61 -5.83 -20.47
C CYS A 82 -19.55 -7.26 -20.99
N GLU A 83 -19.38 -8.20 -20.07
CA GLU A 83 -19.32 -9.64 -20.33
C GLU A 83 -20.05 -10.42 -19.23
N PRO A 84 -20.48 -11.67 -19.50
CA PRO A 84 -20.95 -12.57 -18.45
C PRO A 84 -19.85 -12.85 -17.43
N ALA A 85 -20.23 -13.09 -16.17
CA ALA A 85 -19.25 -13.40 -15.11
C ALA A 85 -18.40 -14.65 -15.38
N GLY A 86 -18.84 -15.55 -16.28
CA GLY A 86 -18.02 -16.63 -16.81
C GLY A 86 -17.35 -17.47 -15.71
N GLU A 87 -16.03 -17.58 -15.77
CA GLU A 87 -15.21 -18.33 -14.79
C GLU A 87 -15.25 -17.71 -13.38
N LEU A 88 -15.57 -16.42 -13.26
CA LEU A 88 -15.68 -15.72 -11.99
C LEU A 88 -17.06 -15.87 -11.33
N ALA A 89 -18.05 -16.49 -11.99
CA ALA A 89 -19.43 -16.56 -11.50
C ALA A 89 -19.54 -17.09 -10.06
N GLN A 90 -18.77 -18.12 -9.70
CA GLN A 90 -18.78 -18.67 -8.33
C GLN A 90 -18.26 -17.66 -7.30
N HIS A 91 -17.18 -16.93 -7.61
CA HIS A 91 -16.62 -15.92 -6.71
C HIS A 91 -17.53 -14.70 -6.61
N VAL A 92 -18.11 -14.28 -7.73
CA VAL A 92 -19.11 -13.20 -7.77
C VAL A 92 -20.31 -13.56 -6.91
N GLU A 93 -20.84 -14.78 -6.98
CA GLU A 93 -21.96 -15.20 -6.13
C GLU A 93 -21.59 -15.18 -4.63
N GLN A 94 -20.36 -15.53 -4.27
CA GLN A 94 -19.89 -15.50 -2.88
C GLN A 94 -19.80 -14.08 -2.31
N VAL A 95 -19.31 -13.12 -3.11
CA VAL A 95 -19.05 -11.74 -2.65
C VAL A 95 -20.26 -10.83 -2.87
N ALA A 96 -20.89 -10.91 -4.05
CA ALA A 96 -22.00 -10.05 -4.46
C ALA A 96 -23.39 -10.67 -4.21
N GLY A 97 -23.47 -11.98 -3.99
CA GLY A 97 -24.73 -12.70 -3.88
C GLY A 97 -25.37 -13.04 -5.24
N PRO A 98 -26.48 -13.79 -5.23
CA PRO A 98 -27.07 -14.36 -6.44
C PRO A 98 -27.67 -13.31 -7.39
N GLY A 99 -27.56 -13.59 -8.69
CA GLY A 99 -28.14 -12.78 -9.77
C GLY A 99 -27.23 -11.68 -10.32
N HIS A 100 -25.96 -11.63 -9.91
CA HIS A 100 -24.94 -10.75 -10.47
C HIS A 100 -24.19 -11.46 -11.61
N ASP A 101 -24.91 -11.77 -12.69
CA ASP A 101 -24.39 -12.62 -13.76
C ASP A 101 -23.55 -11.86 -14.80
N TRP A 102 -23.46 -10.53 -14.68
CA TRP A 102 -22.78 -9.65 -15.62
C TRP A 102 -21.70 -8.82 -14.93
N LEU A 103 -20.57 -8.66 -15.59
CA LEU A 103 -19.47 -7.80 -15.19
C LEU A 103 -19.39 -6.61 -16.13
N VAL A 104 -19.27 -5.41 -15.58
CA VAL A 104 -18.80 -4.24 -16.32
C VAL A 104 -17.34 -4.02 -15.96
N ALA A 105 -16.51 -4.03 -16.99
CA ALA A 105 -15.08 -3.88 -16.88
C ALA A 105 -14.66 -2.46 -17.25
N LEU A 106 -13.80 -1.86 -16.43
CA LEU A 106 -13.17 -0.58 -16.68
C LEU A 106 -11.67 -0.78 -16.72
N GLN A 107 -11.04 -0.37 -17.82
CA GLN A 107 -9.60 -0.50 -18.00
C GLN A 107 -8.95 0.83 -18.40
N ALA A 108 -7.92 1.23 -17.66
CA ALA A 108 -7.12 2.41 -17.93
C ALA A 108 -5.66 2.18 -17.49
N GLN A 109 -4.71 2.83 -18.15
CA GLN A 109 -3.33 2.86 -17.69
C GLN A 109 -3.20 3.88 -16.54
N LEU A 110 -2.54 3.48 -15.45
CA LEU A 110 -2.27 4.41 -14.36
C LEU A 110 -1.16 5.38 -14.77
N SER A 111 -1.17 6.57 -14.16
CA SER A 111 -0.08 7.51 -14.31
C SER A 111 1.21 6.90 -13.76
N GLY A 112 2.30 6.99 -14.52
CA GLY A 112 3.62 6.59 -14.02
C GLY A 112 4.18 7.53 -12.94
N GLN A 113 3.60 8.74 -12.81
CA GLN A 113 3.99 9.76 -11.83
C GLN A 113 3.11 9.73 -10.58
N ASP A 114 1.80 9.59 -10.72
CA ASP A 114 0.86 9.53 -9.57
C ASP A 114 -0.18 8.42 -9.76
N PRO A 115 0.25 7.15 -9.68
CA PRO A 115 -0.62 6.01 -9.93
C PRO A 115 -1.77 5.92 -8.92
N LEU A 116 -1.54 6.34 -7.67
CA LEU A 116 -2.55 6.28 -6.61
C LEU A 116 -3.75 7.18 -6.92
N THR A 117 -3.51 8.46 -7.22
CA THR A 117 -4.60 9.39 -7.56
C THR A 117 -5.39 8.90 -8.77
N CYS A 118 -4.71 8.36 -9.79
CA CYS A 118 -5.38 7.77 -10.96
C CYS A 118 -6.27 6.58 -10.58
N TYR A 119 -5.76 5.67 -9.75
CA TYR A 119 -6.50 4.51 -9.26
C TYR A 119 -7.71 4.91 -8.41
N ILE A 120 -7.54 5.85 -7.47
CA ILE A 120 -8.63 6.38 -6.64
C ILE A 120 -9.74 6.95 -7.53
N ASN A 121 -9.38 7.77 -8.51
CA ASN A 121 -10.35 8.35 -9.43
C ASN A 121 -11.07 7.27 -10.25
N LEU A 122 -10.38 6.22 -10.67
CA LEU A 122 -10.98 5.09 -11.39
C LEU A 122 -11.97 4.31 -10.50
N VAL A 123 -11.62 4.03 -9.25
CA VAL A 123 -12.52 3.37 -8.28
C VAL A 123 -13.74 4.26 -8.00
N ARG A 124 -13.54 5.56 -7.75
CA ARG A 124 -14.63 6.52 -7.52
C ARG A 124 -15.57 6.63 -8.72
N LEU A 125 -15.02 6.70 -9.93
CA LEU A 125 -15.76 6.75 -11.18
C LEU A 125 -16.63 5.49 -11.36
N ALA A 126 -16.02 4.31 -11.21
CA ALA A 126 -16.71 3.03 -11.31
C ALA A 126 -17.82 2.92 -10.24
N SER A 127 -17.48 3.22 -8.98
CA SER A 127 -18.39 3.15 -7.84
C SER A 127 -19.60 4.09 -7.99
N SER A 128 -19.38 5.31 -8.48
CA SER A 128 -20.43 6.32 -8.64
C SER A 128 -21.37 5.98 -9.80
N CYS A 129 -20.83 5.46 -10.91
CA CYS A 129 -21.63 5.03 -12.04
C CYS A 129 -22.44 3.75 -11.75
N MET A 130 -21.88 2.85 -10.94
CA MET A 130 -22.44 1.53 -10.65
C MET A 130 -22.75 1.35 -9.16
N GLY A 131 -23.38 2.39 -8.58
CA GLY A 131 -23.64 2.52 -7.14
C GLY A 131 -24.46 1.39 -6.50
N SER A 132 -25.14 0.57 -7.29
CA SER A 132 -25.88 -0.59 -6.79
C SER A 132 -25.03 -1.85 -6.60
N SER A 133 -23.80 -1.86 -7.10
CA SER A 133 -22.93 -3.03 -6.97
C SER A 133 -22.46 -3.20 -5.52
N PRO A 134 -22.49 -4.42 -4.96
CA PRO A 134 -22.06 -4.67 -3.58
C PRO A 134 -20.54 -4.78 -3.42
N ALA A 135 -19.78 -4.98 -4.51
CA ALA A 135 -18.32 -5.07 -4.47
C ALA A 135 -17.72 -4.75 -5.83
N MET A 136 -16.40 -4.65 -5.88
CA MET A 136 -15.60 -4.49 -7.10
C MET A 136 -14.37 -5.37 -7.01
N LEU A 137 -14.03 -6.09 -8.06
CA LEU A 137 -12.78 -6.84 -8.14
C LEU A 137 -11.72 -5.99 -8.81
N ASP A 138 -10.56 -5.90 -8.18
CA ASP A 138 -9.31 -5.43 -8.78
C ASP A 138 -8.43 -6.65 -9.07
N PRO A 139 -8.42 -7.20 -10.30
CA PRO A 139 -7.57 -8.34 -10.65
C PRO A 139 -6.07 -8.04 -10.52
N GLY A 140 -5.66 -6.77 -10.61
CA GLY A 140 -4.25 -6.38 -10.56
C GLY A 140 -3.61 -6.63 -9.19
N SER A 141 -4.38 -6.47 -8.11
CA SER A 141 -3.97 -6.81 -6.74
C SER A 141 -4.63 -8.10 -6.23
N GLY A 142 -5.68 -8.56 -6.91
CA GLY A 142 -6.55 -9.66 -6.50
C GLY A 142 -7.52 -9.30 -5.36
N HIS A 143 -7.68 -8.01 -5.02
CA HIS A 143 -8.59 -7.58 -3.97
C HIS A 143 -10.05 -7.51 -4.44
N TRP A 144 -10.95 -7.99 -3.59
CA TRP A 144 -12.37 -7.62 -3.65
C TRP A 144 -12.61 -6.43 -2.73
N LEU A 145 -12.99 -5.31 -3.32
CA LEU A 145 -13.33 -4.08 -2.62
C LEU A 145 -14.83 -4.13 -2.31
N GLU A 146 -15.19 -4.38 -1.06
CA GLU A 146 -16.59 -4.36 -0.63
C GLU A 146 -17.16 -2.93 -0.65
N ARG A 147 -18.47 -2.78 -0.90
CA ARG A 147 -19.14 -1.48 -0.98
C ARG A 147 -18.88 -0.62 0.25
N THR A 148 -18.99 -1.17 1.46
CA THR A 148 -18.75 -0.44 2.71
C THR A 148 -17.34 0.12 2.76
N TRP A 149 -16.34 -0.69 2.40
CA TRP A 149 -14.95 -0.25 2.35
C TRP A 149 -14.69 0.78 1.25
N ILE A 150 -15.31 0.65 0.07
CA ILE A 150 -15.24 1.66 -0.99
C ILE A 150 -15.81 3.00 -0.49
N ASP A 151 -16.97 2.95 0.17
CA ASP A 151 -17.65 4.15 0.66
C ASP A 151 -16.82 4.84 1.75
N ASP A 152 -16.25 4.07 2.68
CA ASP A 152 -15.44 4.59 3.79
C ASP A 152 -14.05 5.10 3.33
N VAL A 153 -13.36 4.34 2.49
CA VAL A 153 -11.96 4.61 2.13
C VAL A 153 -11.85 5.50 0.89
N PHE A 154 -12.64 5.25 -0.15
CA PHE A 154 -12.52 5.97 -1.43
C PHE A 154 -13.51 7.12 -1.52
N MET A 155 -14.75 6.95 -1.07
CA MET A 155 -15.78 8.00 -1.20
C MET A 155 -15.77 9.00 -0.03
N GLY A 156 -15.06 8.70 1.06
CA GLY A 156 -14.87 9.61 2.17
C GLY A 156 -14.10 10.89 1.80
N ASP A 157 -14.41 11.98 2.50
CA ASP A 157 -13.83 13.31 2.27
C ASP A 157 -12.62 13.60 3.16
N GLU A 158 -12.36 12.79 4.20
CA GLU A 158 -11.43 13.15 5.27
C GLU A 158 -9.99 12.67 5.03
N LEU A 159 -9.80 11.52 4.38
CA LEU A 159 -8.49 10.88 4.23
C LEU A 159 -8.32 10.30 2.82
N GLU A 160 -7.17 10.54 2.20
CA GLU A 160 -6.77 9.81 0.99
C GLU A 160 -6.61 8.31 1.34
N PRO A 161 -7.02 7.37 0.46
CA PRO A 161 -6.70 5.95 0.59
C PRO A 161 -5.20 5.68 0.80
N PRO A 162 -4.83 4.65 1.58
CA PRO A 162 -3.44 4.27 1.76
C PRO A 162 -2.84 3.78 0.42
N GLU A 163 -1.53 3.95 0.25
CA GLU A 163 -0.84 3.56 -1.00
C GLU A 163 -0.95 2.06 -1.28
N ASP A 164 -1.01 1.25 -0.23
CA ASP A 164 -1.13 -0.22 -0.28
C ASP A 164 -2.44 -0.71 -0.89
N VAL A 165 -3.41 0.15 -1.24
CA VAL A 165 -4.53 -0.27 -2.12
C VAL A 165 -4.06 -0.61 -3.55
N LEU A 166 -2.85 -0.19 -3.93
CA LEU A 166 -2.28 -0.42 -5.25
C LEU A 166 -1.63 -1.79 -5.40
N TRP A 167 -1.27 -2.47 -4.32
CA TRP A 167 -0.60 -3.78 -4.37
C TRP A 167 -1.00 -4.64 -3.18
N ARG A 168 -0.84 -5.95 -3.31
CA ARG A 168 -0.87 -6.88 -2.17
C ARG A 168 0.53 -7.41 -1.90
N ILE A 169 0.78 -7.81 -0.66
CA ILE A 169 1.98 -8.59 -0.31
C ILE A 169 1.55 -10.05 -0.14
N ASP A 170 2.06 -10.92 -1.01
CA ASP A 170 1.86 -12.36 -0.93
C ASP A 170 2.98 -13.00 -0.12
N VAL A 171 2.61 -13.93 0.75
CA VAL A 171 3.53 -14.79 1.50
C VAL A 171 3.30 -16.23 1.06
N VAL A 172 4.26 -16.80 0.35
CA VAL A 172 4.23 -18.16 -0.16
C VAL A 172 5.14 -19.03 0.69
N GLU A 173 4.59 -20.13 1.20
CA GLU A 173 5.34 -21.16 1.93
C GLU A 173 5.27 -22.51 1.22
N SER A 174 6.31 -23.33 1.39
CA SER A 174 6.35 -24.67 0.83
C SER A 174 5.54 -25.64 1.69
N GLU A 175 4.53 -26.29 1.12
CA GLU A 175 3.77 -27.34 1.84
C GLU A 175 4.66 -28.54 2.22
N THR A 176 5.69 -28.82 1.40
CA THR A 176 6.54 -30.01 1.54
C THR A 176 7.86 -29.75 2.27
N ALA A 177 8.30 -28.50 2.36
CA ALA A 177 9.52 -28.09 3.06
C ALA A 177 9.32 -26.73 3.78
N PRO A 178 8.44 -26.64 4.80
CA PRO A 178 8.16 -25.38 5.50
C PRO A 178 9.41 -24.70 6.11
N GLU A 179 10.43 -25.49 6.45
CA GLU A 179 11.71 -25.02 6.97
C GLU A 179 12.60 -24.32 5.93
N ALA A 180 12.27 -24.41 4.64
CA ALA A 180 13.01 -23.76 3.56
C ALA A 180 12.81 -22.24 3.52
N GLY A 181 11.96 -21.70 4.40
CA GLY A 181 11.60 -20.29 4.49
C GLY A 181 10.45 -19.93 3.56
N ARG A 182 10.16 -18.63 3.51
CA ARG A 182 9.03 -18.03 2.81
C ARG A 182 9.50 -17.16 1.66
N TRP A 183 8.66 -17.09 0.63
CA TRP A 183 8.79 -16.11 -0.44
C TRP A 183 7.76 -15.02 -0.23
N ILE A 184 8.24 -13.81 -0.03
CA ILE A 184 7.42 -12.62 0.22
C ILE A 184 7.56 -11.73 -1.00
N ARG A 185 6.45 -11.38 -1.63
CA ARG A 185 6.46 -10.57 -2.86
C ARG A 185 5.32 -9.58 -2.94
N THR A 186 5.53 -8.46 -3.61
CA THR A 186 4.43 -7.60 -4.02
C THR A 186 3.72 -8.17 -5.26
N ILE A 187 2.44 -7.84 -5.39
CA ILE A 187 1.63 -8.07 -6.59
C ILE A 187 0.81 -6.82 -6.86
N GLY A 188 1.05 -6.17 -7.99
CA GLY A 188 0.30 -4.99 -8.45
C GLY A 188 1.15 -3.75 -8.66
N LEU A 189 2.46 -3.78 -8.36
CA LEU A 189 3.36 -2.65 -8.63
C LEU A 189 3.62 -2.45 -10.13
N LEU A 190 3.55 -3.51 -10.94
CA LEU A 190 3.78 -3.42 -12.39
C LEU A 190 2.82 -2.44 -13.06
N ARG A 191 1.53 -2.40 -12.66
CA ARG A 191 0.53 -1.46 -13.20
C ARG A 191 0.83 0.00 -12.83
N CYS A 192 1.64 0.21 -11.80
CA CYS A 192 2.16 1.52 -11.37
C CYS A 192 3.48 1.88 -12.09
N GLY A 193 3.96 1.02 -13.00
CA GLY A 193 5.23 1.19 -13.70
C GLY A 193 6.44 0.94 -12.82
N ARG A 194 6.30 0.15 -11.76
CA ARG A 194 7.38 -0.24 -10.84
C ARG A 194 7.58 -1.74 -10.88
N ALA A 195 8.82 -2.20 -10.70
CA ALA A 195 9.12 -3.62 -10.53
C ALA A 195 8.42 -4.18 -9.28
N GLU A 196 8.01 -5.45 -9.33
CA GLU A 196 7.63 -6.14 -8.09
C GLU A 196 8.86 -6.32 -7.20
N LEU A 197 8.67 -6.27 -5.89
CA LEU A 197 9.73 -6.47 -4.90
C LEU A 197 9.60 -7.84 -4.27
N GLU A 198 10.72 -8.52 -4.04
CA GLU A 198 10.75 -9.89 -3.53
C GLU A 198 11.81 -10.10 -2.44
N CYS A 199 11.48 -10.93 -1.45
CA CYS A 199 12.41 -11.51 -0.47
C CYS A 199 12.21 -13.04 -0.47
N MET A 200 13.29 -13.82 -0.59
CA MET A 200 13.23 -15.27 -0.71
C MET A 200 13.95 -15.98 0.44
N GLY A 201 13.43 -17.14 0.84
CA GLY A 201 13.97 -17.93 1.94
C GLY A 201 13.89 -17.22 3.29
N VAL A 202 12.90 -16.35 3.49
CA VAL A 202 12.72 -15.59 4.73
C VAL A 202 12.30 -16.55 5.85
N PRO A 203 12.98 -16.56 7.01
CA PRO A 203 12.57 -17.37 8.15
C PRO A 203 11.13 -17.04 8.60
N ALA A 204 10.40 -18.04 9.09
CA ALA A 204 9.01 -17.87 9.49
C ALA A 204 8.84 -16.82 10.60
N GLU A 205 9.80 -16.76 11.52
CA GLU A 205 9.90 -15.79 12.62
C GLU A 205 10.24 -14.37 12.17
N ARG A 206 10.67 -14.16 10.92
CA ARG A 206 11.01 -12.84 10.34
C ARG A 206 10.02 -12.37 9.28
N THR A 207 8.88 -13.03 9.17
CA THR A 207 7.90 -12.75 8.11
C THR A 207 7.25 -11.38 8.29
N ALA A 208 6.93 -10.98 9.52
CA ALA A 208 6.28 -9.69 9.77
C ALA A 208 7.20 -8.52 9.39
N GLU A 209 8.47 -8.58 9.79
CA GLU A 209 9.49 -7.58 9.48
C GLU A 209 9.75 -7.51 7.97
N ALA A 210 9.74 -8.64 7.28
CA ALA A 210 9.93 -8.66 5.83
C ALA A 210 8.72 -8.10 5.08
N VAL A 211 7.50 -8.37 5.53
CA VAL A 211 6.27 -7.73 5.01
C VAL A 211 6.32 -6.22 5.21
N GLU A 212 6.72 -5.77 6.41
CA GLU A 212 6.86 -4.34 6.72
C GLU A 212 7.91 -3.65 5.84
N LEU A 213 9.09 -4.26 5.69
CA LEU A 213 10.18 -3.74 4.88
C LEU A 213 9.79 -3.65 3.40
N ILE A 214 9.23 -4.72 2.83
CA ILE A 214 8.79 -4.72 1.43
C ILE A 214 7.68 -3.69 1.19
N GLY A 215 6.73 -3.57 2.11
CA GLY A 215 5.63 -2.61 2.02
C GLY A 215 6.12 -1.17 2.03
N ASN A 216 7.08 -0.85 2.91
CA ASN A 216 7.66 0.49 2.96
C ASN A 216 8.50 0.80 1.72
N LEU A 217 9.32 -0.13 1.22
CA LEU A 217 10.08 0.12 -0.01
C LEU A 217 9.17 0.21 -1.24
N ALA A 218 8.08 -0.57 -1.29
CA ALA A 218 7.06 -0.48 -2.34
C ALA A 218 6.45 0.93 -2.38
N ALA A 219 6.02 1.45 -1.23
CA ALA A 219 5.52 2.83 -1.10
C ALA A 219 6.59 3.85 -1.52
N MET A 220 7.82 3.74 -1.01
CA MET A 220 8.92 4.64 -1.38
C MET A 220 9.22 4.62 -2.88
N SER A 221 9.08 3.47 -3.55
CA SER A 221 9.26 3.36 -4.99
C SER A 221 8.28 4.21 -5.80
N LEU A 222 7.11 4.56 -5.24
CA LEU A 222 6.14 5.42 -5.89
C LEU A 222 6.63 6.88 -5.92
N GLU A 223 7.28 7.34 -4.85
CA GLU A 223 7.77 8.72 -4.71
C GLU A 223 9.21 8.92 -5.21
N LEU A 224 10.04 7.86 -5.19
CA LEU A 224 11.48 7.93 -5.44
C LEU A 224 11.92 7.03 -6.60
N ASP A 225 12.94 7.50 -7.33
CA ASP A 225 13.68 6.65 -8.26
C ASP A 225 14.59 5.72 -7.48
N LEU A 226 14.33 4.41 -7.59
CA LEU A 226 15.21 3.39 -7.04
C LEU A 226 16.52 3.32 -7.87
N PRO A 227 17.69 3.18 -7.22
CA PRO A 227 19.01 3.21 -7.86
C PRO A 227 19.25 1.97 -8.73
N GLU A 228 20.38 1.90 -9.45
CA GLU A 228 20.68 0.74 -10.30
C GLU A 228 20.88 -0.56 -9.49
N ALA A 229 20.90 -1.71 -10.19
CA ALA A 229 21.09 -3.00 -9.54
C ALA A 229 22.42 -3.07 -8.76
N GLY A 230 22.31 -3.48 -7.49
CA GLY A 230 23.43 -3.57 -6.56
C GLY A 230 23.84 -2.27 -5.89
N ASP A 231 23.32 -1.12 -6.32
CA ASP A 231 23.58 0.16 -5.65
C ASP A 231 22.80 0.24 -4.33
N PRO A 232 23.34 0.97 -3.33
CA PRO A 232 22.73 1.06 -2.01
C PRO A 232 21.45 1.90 -2.01
N ILE A 233 20.45 1.43 -1.28
CA ILE A 233 19.24 2.17 -0.90
C ILE A 233 19.28 2.32 0.61
N GLU A 234 19.32 3.57 1.10
CA GLU A 234 19.18 3.84 2.52
C GLU A 234 17.70 3.75 2.91
N ILE A 235 17.39 2.83 3.82
CA ILE A 235 16.02 2.59 4.30
C ILE A 235 15.77 3.20 5.68
N GLY A 236 16.82 3.70 6.32
CA GLY A 236 16.82 4.36 7.62
C GLY A 236 18.26 4.67 8.04
N PRO A 237 18.46 5.45 9.12
CA PRO A 237 19.78 5.96 9.50
C PRO A 237 20.83 4.85 9.64
N GLY A 238 21.80 4.83 8.71
CA GLY A 238 22.90 3.87 8.73
C GLY A 238 22.53 2.43 8.33
N MET A 239 21.34 2.21 7.76
CA MET A 239 20.89 0.90 7.29
C MET A 239 20.58 0.92 5.80
N GLN A 240 21.15 -0.03 5.07
CA GLN A 240 21.10 -0.07 3.62
C GLN A 240 20.74 -1.46 3.07
N VAL A 241 19.90 -1.45 2.05
CA VAL A 241 19.61 -2.62 1.20
C VAL A 241 20.13 -2.38 -0.21
N CYS A 242 20.12 -3.41 -1.04
CA CYS A 242 20.20 -3.23 -2.50
C CYS A 242 19.20 -4.14 -3.20
N LEU A 243 18.96 -3.85 -4.47
CA LEU A 243 18.08 -4.62 -5.34
C LEU A 243 18.89 -5.37 -6.39
N GLN A 244 18.53 -6.62 -6.64
CA GLN A 244 19.10 -7.45 -7.70
C GLN A 244 17.99 -8.02 -8.59
N PRO A 245 18.23 -8.21 -9.89
CA PRO A 245 17.28 -8.90 -10.76
C PRO A 245 17.00 -10.32 -10.25
N VAL A 246 15.74 -10.75 -10.30
CA VAL A 246 15.34 -12.11 -9.89
C VAL A 246 16.14 -13.19 -10.61
N GLN A 247 16.46 -12.99 -11.90
CA GLN A 247 17.15 -13.99 -12.72
C GLN A 247 18.56 -14.29 -12.19
N ASP A 248 19.20 -13.34 -11.50
CA ASP A 248 20.53 -13.49 -10.95
C ASP A 248 20.55 -14.30 -9.65
N LEU A 249 19.41 -14.42 -8.96
CA LEU A 249 19.32 -15.12 -7.67
C LEU A 249 18.46 -16.37 -7.68
N ALA A 250 17.30 -16.36 -8.34
CA ALA A 250 16.36 -17.49 -8.27
C ALA A 250 16.97 -18.81 -8.78
N GLY A 251 17.90 -18.76 -9.74
CA GLY A 251 18.62 -19.93 -10.25
C GLY A 251 19.72 -20.46 -9.33
N THR A 252 20.07 -19.72 -8.29
CA THR A 252 21.08 -20.10 -7.29
C THR A 252 20.47 -20.79 -6.07
N LEU A 253 19.15 -20.67 -5.89
CA LEU A 253 18.41 -21.27 -4.78
C LEU A 253 18.11 -22.76 -5.04
N PRO A 254 18.11 -23.61 -3.99
CA PRO A 254 17.59 -24.97 -4.08
C PRO A 254 16.12 -25.00 -4.55
N ASP A 255 15.73 -26.06 -5.27
CA ASP A 255 14.39 -26.19 -5.86
C ASP A 255 13.27 -26.13 -4.79
N GLU A 256 13.53 -26.66 -3.59
CA GLU A 256 12.59 -26.70 -2.47
C GLU A 256 12.30 -25.33 -1.83
N VAL A 257 13.14 -24.32 -2.07
CA VAL A 257 12.97 -22.96 -1.52
C VAL A 257 11.91 -22.22 -2.34
N PRO A 258 10.83 -21.71 -1.72
CA PRO A 258 9.89 -20.83 -2.41
C PRO A 258 10.60 -19.61 -3.03
N GLY A 259 10.24 -19.28 -4.28
CA GLY A 259 10.90 -18.24 -5.07
C GLY A 259 12.09 -18.75 -5.91
N SER A 260 12.50 -20.02 -5.77
CA SER A 260 13.47 -20.66 -6.69
C SER A 260 12.93 -20.74 -8.11
N MET A 261 13.82 -20.97 -9.10
CA MET A 261 13.39 -21.20 -10.48
C MET A 261 12.39 -22.36 -10.62
N ALA A 262 12.47 -23.39 -9.77
CA ALA A 262 11.54 -24.51 -9.81
C ALA A 262 10.14 -24.12 -9.34
N SER A 263 10.02 -23.21 -8.36
CA SER A 263 8.73 -22.72 -7.86
C SER A 263 8.07 -21.70 -8.79
N ARG A 264 8.84 -21.07 -9.67
CA ARG A 264 8.37 -20.10 -10.68
C ARG A 264 7.83 -20.82 -11.91
N HIS A 265 6.64 -21.40 -11.79
CA HIS A 265 5.89 -21.92 -12.94
C HIS A 265 5.02 -20.81 -13.54
N THR A 266 5.53 -20.08 -14.52
CA THR A 266 4.73 -19.09 -15.26
C THR A 266 4.11 -19.72 -16.50
N GLY A 267 2.81 -20.05 -16.41
CA GLY A 267 1.95 -19.99 -17.59
C GLY A 267 1.81 -18.52 -17.97
N ASP A 268 2.00 -18.24 -19.25
CA ASP A 268 2.11 -16.94 -19.92
C ASP A 268 3.45 -16.17 -19.74
N GLU A 269 4.16 -16.09 -20.87
CA GLU A 269 5.51 -15.57 -21.07
C GLU A 269 5.54 -14.02 -21.12
N GLN A 270 5.11 -13.36 -20.06
CA GLN A 270 5.61 -12.01 -19.78
C GLN A 270 6.65 -12.12 -18.67
N GLU A 271 7.90 -11.76 -18.98
CA GLU A 271 8.93 -11.60 -17.97
C GLU A 271 8.49 -10.48 -17.01
N GLU A 272 7.88 -10.87 -15.88
CA GLU A 272 7.59 -9.95 -14.78
C GLU A 272 8.91 -9.31 -14.35
N ILE A 273 8.97 -7.98 -14.37
CA ILE A 273 10.13 -7.25 -13.85
C ILE A 273 10.04 -7.29 -12.33
N SER A 274 10.87 -8.14 -11.72
CA SER A 274 10.96 -8.31 -10.27
C SER A 274 12.37 -8.05 -9.77
N ALA A 275 12.46 -7.43 -8.59
CA ALA A 275 13.68 -7.09 -7.90
C ALA A 275 13.75 -7.78 -6.52
N VAL A 276 14.83 -8.49 -6.26
CA VAL A 276 15.09 -9.15 -4.97
C VAL A 276 15.81 -8.19 -4.05
N MET A 277 15.28 -8.00 -2.85
CA MET A 277 15.89 -7.16 -1.82
C MET A 277 16.90 -7.94 -0.98
N LEU A 278 18.08 -7.36 -0.77
CA LEU A 278 19.21 -7.96 -0.06
C LEU A 278 19.85 -6.95 0.88
N ASP A 279 20.60 -7.44 1.87
CA ASP A 279 21.50 -6.57 2.63
C ASP A 279 22.56 -5.99 1.68
N PHE A 280 22.83 -4.69 1.80
CA PHE A 280 23.88 -4.07 0.98
C PHE A 280 25.27 -4.62 1.34
N SER A 281 25.54 -4.76 2.64
CA SER A 281 26.81 -5.29 3.17
C SER A 281 26.76 -6.81 3.40
N GLY A 282 26.56 -7.59 2.34
CA GLY A 282 26.65 -9.05 2.38
C GLY A 282 25.37 -9.75 1.91
N HIS A 283 25.39 -10.29 0.69
CA HIS A 283 24.26 -10.96 0.05
C HIS A 283 24.42 -12.49 0.05
N GLU A 284 24.74 -13.09 1.20
CA GLU A 284 24.81 -14.56 1.34
C GLU A 284 23.42 -15.22 1.30
N GLN A 285 22.38 -14.44 1.62
CA GLN A 285 20.99 -14.88 1.68
C GLN A 285 20.18 -14.07 0.68
N ALA A 286 19.12 -14.66 0.13
CA ALA A 286 18.24 -14.01 -0.84
C ALA A 286 17.16 -13.11 -0.19
N HIS A 287 17.49 -12.55 0.97
CA HIS A 287 16.70 -11.60 1.75
C HIS A 287 17.63 -10.77 2.65
N PRO A 288 17.19 -9.60 3.16
CA PRO A 288 18.04 -8.69 3.92
C PRO A 288 18.07 -9.04 5.42
N ALA A 289 18.73 -10.15 5.77
CA ALA A 289 18.73 -10.72 7.12
C ALA A 289 19.17 -9.73 8.23
N ALA A 290 20.19 -8.92 7.99
CA ALA A 290 20.66 -7.94 8.98
C ALA A 290 19.64 -6.82 9.21
N VAL A 291 18.94 -6.39 8.15
CA VAL A 291 17.83 -5.43 8.26
C VAL A 291 16.67 -6.04 9.04
N LEU A 292 16.26 -7.26 8.71
CA LEU A 292 15.14 -7.94 9.39
C LEU A 292 15.43 -8.12 10.88
N GLU A 293 16.67 -8.44 11.25
CA GLU A 293 17.08 -8.50 12.65
C GLU A 293 16.92 -7.13 13.33
N ALA A 294 17.45 -6.06 12.72
CA ALA A 294 17.39 -4.71 13.27
C ALA A 294 15.95 -4.17 13.41
N LEU A 295 15.04 -4.54 12.50
CA LEU A 295 13.62 -4.26 12.65
C LEU A 295 13.04 -4.98 13.87
N SER A 296 13.33 -6.27 14.01
CA SER A 296 12.79 -7.08 15.10
C SER A 296 13.25 -6.67 16.50
N THR A 297 14.44 -6.09 16.60
CA THR A 297 14.98 -5.59 17.87
C THR A 297 14.61 -4.12 18.15
N GLY A 298 13.95 -3.44 17.20
CA GLY A 298 13.64 -2.02 17.29
C GLY A 298 14.85 -1.10 17.09
N ASP A 299 15.95 -1.63 16.54
CA ASP A 299 17.19 -0.90 16.28
C ASP A 299 17.16 -0.09 14.98
N LEU A 300 16.17 -0.33 14.10
CA LEU A 300 15.94 0.42 12.87
C LEU A 300 14.69 1.30 12.95
N ALA A 301 14.84 2.59 12.63
CA ALA A 301 13.73 3.48 12.29
C ALA A 301 13.70 3.66 10.77
N MET A 302 12.65 3.17 10.11
CA MET A 302 12.54 3.24 8.65
C MET A 302 12.09 4.61 8.17
N PHE A 303 12.62 5.02 7.02
CA PHE A 303 12.06 6.12 6.25
C PHE A 303 10.68 5.75 5.71
N ARG A 304 9.79 6.75 5.63
CA ARG A 304 8.43 6.60 5.14
C ARG A 304 8.13 7.69 4.12
N THR A 305 7.22 7.39 3.21
CA THR A 305 6.72 8.35 2.23
C THR A 305 6.09 9.56 2.91
N LEU A 306 6.11 10.71 2.24
CA LEU A 306 5.42 11.91 2.74
C LEU A 306 3.91 11.65 2.79
N ARG A 307 3.39 10.92 1.81
CA ARG A 307 1.98 10.54 1.75
C ARG A 307 1.57 9.68 2.96
N ARG A 308 2.31 8.61 3.28
CA ARG A 308 2.02 7.77 4.46
C ARG A 308 2.12 8.55 5.77
N THR A 309 3.17 9.35 5.92
CA THR A 309 3.36 10.19 7.12
C THR A 309 2.20 11.16 7.33
N ARG A 310 1.71 11.81 6.27
CA ARG A 310 0.54 12.70 6.34
C ARG A 310 -0.73 11.95 6.71
N GLN A 311 -0.97 10.78 6.12
CA GLN A 311 -2.15 9.98 6.40
C GLN A 311 -2.18 9.53 7.87
N ASP A 312 -1.06 8.98 8.37
CA ASP A 312 -0.96 8.53 9.76
C ASP A 312 -1.14 9.71 10.74
N THR A 313 -0.59 10.88 10.41
CA THR A 313 -0.79 12.12 11.18
C THR A 313 -2.27 12.52 11.24
N LEU A 314 -2.96 12.54 10.10
CA LEU A 314 -4.39 12.92 10.07
C LEU A 314 -5.25 11.94 10.85
N ARG A 315 -4.99 10.63 10.74
CA ARG A 315 -5.70 9.60 11.54
C ARG A 315 -5.43 9.79 13.03
N ALA A 316 -4.18 10.00 13.41
CA ALA A 316 -3.80 10.23 14.80
C ALA A 316 -4.47 11.46 15.40
N GLN A 317 -4.58 12.53 14.62
CA GLN A 317 -5.25 13.76 15.01
C GLN A 317 -6.78 13.60 15.08
N ALA A 318 -7.39 12.87 14.14
CA ALA A 318 -8.83 12.61 14.12
C ALA A 318 -9.30 11.82 15.35
N SER A 319 -8.51 10.86 15.83
CA SER A 319 -8.84 10.03 17.01
C SER A 319 -8.25 10.54 18.33
N TRP A 320 -7.65 11.73 18.34
CA TRP A 320 -6.93 12.28 19.50
C TRP A 320 -7.80 12.39 20.76
N ASP A 321 -9.01 12.94 20.62
CA ASP A 321 -9.91 13.13 21.76
C ASP A 321 -10.32 11.79 22.38
N ASP A 322 -10.47 10.76 21.57
CA ASP A 322 -10.82 9.42 22.01
C ASP A 322 -9.64 8.72 22.68
N LEU A 323 -8.41 8.86 22.14
CA LEU A 323 -7.20 8.45 22.83
C LEU A 323 -7.11 9.09 24.23
N LEU A 324 -7.33 10.41 24.35
CA LEU A 324 -7.24 11.08 25.64
C LEU A 324 -8.30 10.59 26.62
N LYS A 325 -9.52 10.26 26.16
CA LYS A 325 -10.55 9.64 27.02
C LYS A 325 -10.11 8.26 27.50
N ALA A 326 -9.60 7.42 26.60
CA ALA A 326 -9.11 6.08 26.92
C ALA A 326 -7.96 6.13 27.93
N CYS A 327 -6.94 6.97 27.68
CA CYS A 327 -5.80 7.12 28.58
C CYS A 327 -6.20 7.65 29.96
N ARG A 328 -7.13 8.64 30.06
CA ARG A 328 -7.62 9.13 31.37
C ARG A 328 -8.23 7.99 32.20
N ARG A 329 -9.06 7.14 31.59
CA ARG A 329 -9.69 6.01 32.28
C ARG A 329 -8.66 4.99 32.78
N LEU A 330 -7.66 4.67 31.97
CA LEU A 330 -6.61 3.72 32.33
C LEU A 330 -5.71 4.28 33.46
N LEU A 331 -5.36 5.57 33.38
CA LEU A 331 -4.60 6.27 34.42
C LEU A 331 -5.36 6.31 35.76
N GLU A 332 -6.67 6.54 35.74
CA GLU A 332 -7.52 6.54 36.94
C GLU A 332 -7.74 5.13 37.51
N GLY A 333 -7.86 4.12 36.64
CA GLY A 333 -8.09 2.73 37.01
C GLY A 333 -6.89 2.02 37.63
N GLY A 334 -5.69 2.59 37.53
CA GLY A 334 -4.46 2.01 38.06
C GLY A 334 -4.06 0.69 37.39
N VAL A 335 -4.56 0.46 36.17
CA VAL A 335 -4.26 -0.72 35.36
C VAL A 335 -2.89 -0.54 34.70
N GLU A 336 -2.15 -1.62 34.46
CA GLU A 336 -0.92 -1.55 33.69
C GLU A 336 -1.25 -1.19 32.22
N HIS A 337 -0.66 -0.10 31.73
CA HIS A 337 -0.87 0.39 30.38
C HIS A 337 0.35 1.20 29.92
N SER A 338 0.46 1.38 28.61
CA SER A 338 1.40 2.29 27.98
C SER A 338 0.69 3.13 26.92
N CYS A 339 0.45 4.40 27.23
CA CYS A 339 0.01 5.38 26.24
C CYS A 339 1.24 6.08 25.65
N LEU A 340 1.49 5.90 24.36
CA LEU A 340 2.56 6.57 23.62
C LEU A 340 1.97 7.51 22.56
N VAL A 341 2.59 8.67 22.38
CA VAL A 341 2.34 9.59 21.28
C VAL A 341 3.61 9.74 20.47
N GLN A 342 3.48 9.90 19.17
CA GLN A 342 4.58 10.12 18.25
C GLN A 342 4.59 11.59 17.82
N VAL A 343 5.77 12.22 17.87
CA VAL A 343 5.95 13.63 17.54
C VAL A 343 7.11 13.78 16.55
N PRO A 344 6.95 14.51 15.44
CA PRO A 344 8.03 14.79 14.50
C PRO A 344 8.97 15.87 15.05
N PHE A 345 10.27 15.61 15.01
CA PHE A 345 11.31 16.56 15.36
C PHE A 345 12.21 16.87 14.15
N GLU A 346 12.53 18.14 13.99
CA GLU A 346 13.45 18.63 12.97
C GLU A 346 14.91 18.52 13.45
N GLN A 347 15.83 18.29 12.51
CA GLN A 347 17.25 18.34 12.77
C GLN A 347 17.72 19.80 12.78
N VAL A 348 18.26 20.26 13.91
CA VAL A 348 18.63 21.68 14.11
C VAL A 348 19.82 22.11 13.22
N ASP A 349 20.64 21.15 12.75
CA ASP A 349 21.90 21.41 12.05
C ASP A 349 22.03 20.69 10.69
N SER A 350 20.92 20.29 10.07
CA SER A 350 20.91 19.61 8.76
C SER A 350 20.29 20.47 7.67
N ASP A 351 20.89 20.46 6.49
CA ASP A 351 20.31 21.03 5.26
C ASP A 351 19.25 20.08 4.65
N GLU A 352 19.09 18.88 5.19
CA GLU A 352 18.10 17.89 4.75
C GLU A 352 16.77 18.07 5.52
N GLU A 353 15.65 18.06 4.81
CA GLU A 353 14.29 18.11 5.40
C GLU A 353 13.86 16.76 6.01
N LEU A 354 14.77 16.06 6.68
CA LEU A 354 14.48 14.81 7.38
C LEU A 354 13.94 15.10 8.78
N ARG A 355 12.82 14.45 9.10
CA ARG A 355 12.20 14.49 10.43
C ARG A 355 12.29 13.14 11.09
N GLU A 356 12.74 13.12 12.34
CA GLU A 356 12.66 11.91 13.16
C GLU A 356 11.37 11.96 13.99
N HIS A 357 10.56 10.91 13.88
CA HIS A 357 9.31 10.80 14.62
C HIS A 357 9.56 10.02 15.92
N LEU A 358 9.55 10.72 17.05
CA LEU A 358 9.93 10.18 18.35
C LEU A 358 8.71 9.72 19.15
N TRP A 359 8.81 8.54 19.76
CA TRP A 359 7.80 8.02 20.67
C TRP A 359 7.99 8.59 22.07
N MET A 360 6.91 9.12 22.64
CA MET A 360 6.88 9.73 23.97
C MET A 360 5.73 9.14 24.78
N ARG A 361 6.01 8.71 26.01
CA ARG A 361 4.99 8.18 26.93
C ARG A 361 4.20 9.31 27.55
N ILE A 362 2.88 9.23 27.49
CA ILE A 362 1.99 10.16 28.20
C ILE A 362 2.15 9.96 29.71
N VAL A 363 2.51 11.03 30.41
CA VAL A 363 2.69 11.06 31.87
C VAL A 363 1.47 11.67 32.56
N SER A 364 0.93 12.75 31.99
CA SER A 364 -0.27 13.41 32.49
C SER A 364 -1.05 14.06 31.36
N ILE A 365 -2.35 14.26 31.57
CA ILE A 365 -3.26 14.86 30.60
C ILE A 365 -3.91 16.07 31.27
N ASP A 366 -3.89 17.22 30.60
CA ASP A 366 -4.55 18.45 31.06
C ASP A 366 -5.41 19.08 29.95
N ASP A 367 -5.91 20.29 30.18
CA ASP A 367 -6.79 21.01 29.24
C ASP A 367 -6.05 21.50 27.97
N LYS A 368 -4.70 21.50 27.97
CA LYS A 368 -3.87 22.01 26.88
C LYS A 368 -3.24 20.91 26.04
N GLY A 369 -3.20 19.66 26.54
CA GLY A 369 -2.67 18.51 25.82
C GLY A 369 -2.17 17.42 26.76
N VAL A 370 -1.05 16.78 26.40
CA VAL A 370 -0.39 15.77 27.23
C VAL A 370 1.06 16.10 27.57
N GLU A 371 1.42 16.03 28.85
CA GLU A 371 2.83 16.01 29.24
C GLU A 371 3.38 14.62 28.87
N ALA A 372 4.38 14.58 28.00
CA ALA A 372 4.94 13.34 27.49
C ALA A 372 6.45 13.25 27.75
N GLU A 373 6.94 12.02 27.94
CA GLU A 373 8.33 11.70 28.26
C GLU A 373 8.95 10.82 27.17
N LEU A 374 10.08 11.23 26.59
CA LEU A 374 10.79 10.47 25.56
C LEU A 374 11.24 9.10 26.11
N VAL A 375 10.94 8.01 25.38
CA VAL A 375 11.19 6.63 25.87
C VAL A 375 12.39 5.93 25.24
N HIS A 376 12.99 6.50 24.20
CA HIS A 376 14.11 5.90 23.48
C HIS A 376 15.15 6.96 23.08
N GLU A 377 16.36 6.51 22.75
CA GLU A 377 17.41 7.39 22.25
C GLU A 377 17.05 7.84 20.82
N PRO A 378 17.06 9.15 20.53
CA PRO A 378 16.91 9.67 19.17
C PRO A 378 18.14 9.32 18.33
N ARG A 379 17.92 9.03 17.05
CA ARG A 379 18.99 8.67 16.10
C ARG A 379 19.55 9.89 15.37
N LEU A 380 18.71 10.89 15.12
CA LEU A 380 19.03 12.06 14.30
C LEU A 380 18.93 13.37 15.10
N VAL A 381 18.05 13.42 16.10
CA VAL A 381 17.81 14.64 16.88
C VAL A 381 18.80 14.75 18.04
N GLN A 382 19.61 15.81 18.04
CA GLN A 382 20.61 16.05 19.08
C GLN A 382 20.05 16.86 20.25
N GLY A 383 20.61 16.65 21.45
CA GLY A 383 20.33 17.49 22.62
C GLY A 383 19.07 17.11 23.42
N ILE A 384 18.42 16.00 23.07
CA ILE A 384 17.34 15.37 23.84
C ILE A 384 17.71 13.91 24.14
N GLU A 385 17.39 13.46 25.35
CA GLU A 385 17.75 12.13 25.87
C GLU A 385 16.51 11.44 26.46
N PRO A 386 16.49 10.10 26.58
CA PRO A 386 15.41 9.39 27.25
C PRO A 386 15.09 9.99 28.63
N GLY A 387 13.81 10.18 28.94
CA GLY A 387 13.36 10.89 30.13
C GLY A 387 13.14 12.40 29.94
N TRP A 388 13.51 12.97 28.79
CA TRP A 388 13.17 14.34 28.44
C TRP A 388 11.65 14.51 28.35
N ARG A 389 11.12 15.57 28.98
CA ARG A 389 9.69 15.85 29.05
C ARG A 389 9.31 17.13 28.34
N THR A 390 8.18 17.09 27.65
CA THR A 390 7.61 18.27 27.00
C THR A 390 6.08 18.20 26.99
N MET A 391 5.48 19.35 26.70
CA MET A 391 4.07 19.47 26.40
C MET A 391 3.84 19.09 24.93
N VAL A 392 2.89 18.20 24.67
CA VAL A 392 2.46 17.81 23.32
C VAL A 392 0.99 18.15 23.12
N THR A 393 0.67 18.82 22.02
CA THR A 393 -0.67 19.22 21.60
C THR A 393 -1.15 18.39 20.41
N LEU A 394 -2.45 18.44 20.11
CA LEU A 394 -3.06 17.79 18.95
C LEU A 394 -2.29 18.07 17.64
N GLU A 395 -1.91 19.33 17.41
CA GLU A 395 -1.27 19.76 16.15
C GLU A 395 0.14 19.18 15.95
N GLU A 396 0.77 18.69 17.03
CA GLU A 396 2.14 18.16 17.03
C GLU A 396 2.18 16.64 16.88
N VAL A 397 1.04 15.95 17.00
CA VAL A 397 0.97 14.49 17.02
C VAL A 397 0.95 13.95 15.59
N SER A 398 1.82 12.97 15.32
CA SER A 398 1.87 12.24 14.05
C SER A 398 1.42 10.77 14.16
N GLY A 399 1.17 10.29 15.37
CA GLY A 399 0.88 8.88 15.66
C GLY A 399 0.62 8.67 17.15
N TRP A 400 -0.02 7.57 17.51
CA TRP A 400 -0.16 7.14 18.90
C TRP A 400 -0.30 5.63 18.98
N ILE A 401 0.05 5.06 20.13
CA ILE A 401 -0.16 3.64 20.46
C ILE A 401 -0.70 3.60 21.89
N LEU A 402 -1.75 2.81 22.07
CA LEU A 402 -2.27 2.45 23.38
C LEU A 402 -2.10 0.95 23.59
N ASP A 403 -1.19 0.56 24.48
CA ASP A 403 -1.07 -0.82 24.93
C ASP A 403 -1.74 -0.98 26.30
N GLY A 404 -2.68 -1.92 26.40
CA GLY A 404 -3.53 -2.10 27.56
C GLY A 404 -4.23 -3.46 27.63
N PRO A 405 -5.18 -3.64 28.56
CA PRO A 405 -5.80 -4.94 28.83
C PRO A 405 -6.57 -5.57 27.66
N HIS A 406 -7.01 -4.76 26.70
CA HIS A 406 -7.77 -5.21 25.54
C HIS A 406 -6.89 -5.41 24.30
N GLY A 407 -5.57 -5.31 24.45
CA GLY A 407 -4.59 -5.39 23.37
C GLY A 407 -4.08 -4.02 22.93
N THR A 408 -3.33 -4.00 21.83
CA THR A 408 -2.80 -2.75 21.28
C THR A 408 -3.86 -2.07 20.42
N ALA A 409 -4.03 -0.76 20.61
CA ALA A 409 -4.79 0.10 19.73
C ALA A 409 -3.88 1.16 19.09
N ASP A 410 -4.17 1.50 17.84
CA ASP A 410 -3.44 2.49 17.05
C ASP A 410 -4.40 3.17 16.03
N PRO A 411 -4.04 4.35 15.48
CA PRO A 411 -4.94 5.09 14.61
C PRO A 411 -5.16 4.44 13.23
N GLY A 412 -4.44 3.38 12.89
CA GLY A 412 -4.59 2.62 11.65
C GLY A 412 -5.76 1.63 11.65
N ASP A 413 -6.28 1.26 12.83
CA ASP A 413 -7.43 0.35 12.98
C ASP A 413 -8.65 1.09 13.56
N PRO A 414 -9.61 1.52 12.71
CA PRO A 414 -10.83 2.19 13.15
C PRO A 414 -11.65 1.29 14.08
N GLY A 415 -11.86 1.74 15.32
CA GLY A 415 -12.57 0.99 16.35
C GLY A 415 -11.67 0.22 17.32
N SER A 416 -10.34 0.19 17.10
CA SER A 416 -9.40 -0.40 18.07
C SER A 416 -9.46 0.25 19.46
N LEU A 417 -9.93 1.51 19.54
CA LEU A 417 -10.17 2.23 20.80
C LEU A 417 -11.52 1.90 21.45
N ASP A 418 -12.50 1.34 20.73
CA ASP A 418 -13.86 1.14 21.24
C ASP A 418 -13.88 0.35 22.56
N PRO A 419 -13.11 -0.74 22.73
CA PRO A 419 -13.06 -1.47 24.01
C PRO A 419 -12.59 -0.63 25.20
N TYR A 420 -11.85 0.47 24.95
CA TYR A 420 -11.37 1.39 25.98
C TYR A 420 -12.34 2.56 26.25
N LEU A 421 -13.32 2.76 25.37
CA LEU A 421 -14.29 3.86 25.41
C LEU A 421 -15.68 3.42 25.88
N GLU A 422 -16.03 2.14 25.80
CA GLU A 422 -17.26 1.60 26.37
C GLU A 422 -17.26 1.72 27.91
N GLU A 423 -18.44 1.97 28.52
CA GLU A 423 -18.62 1.95 29.97
C GLU A 423 -19.04 0.53 30.39
N ASP A 424 -18.36 -0.06 31.37
CA ASP A 424 -18.78 -1.29 32.06
C ASP A 424 -20.06 -1.12 32.89
#